data_AF-A0A257Z116-F1
#
_entry.id   AF-A0A257Z116-F1
#
_cell.length_a   1.000
_cell.length_b   1.000
_cell.length_c   1.000
_cell.angle_alpha   90.00
_cell.angle_beta   90.00
_cell.angle_gamma   90.00
#
_symmetry.space_group_name_H-M   'P 1'
#
loop_
_entity.id
_entity.type
_entity.pdbx_description
1 polymer ?
#
loop_
_entity_poly.entity_id
_entity_poly.type
_entity_poly.pdbx_seq_one_letter_code
_entity_poly.pdbx_strand_id
1 'polypeptide(L)'
;MKFVLPALSAVVLASGVMLGSVSAQPAASPQPAAAPAAPNPPKELRGARYCEVIPVLLTFGGLRAQVFNTLGHSTCPEAEWKGLADMSLRRHFGAVTVVLNGPRYFIMDRIIPKGATAKGEVITLNGISMESRAELSLSLFELLDKPFTEHTVDRETVYVF
;
A
#
# COMPACT_ATOMS: atom_id res chain seq x y z
N MET A 1 1.47 68.21 -29.62
CA MET A 1 2.73 67.94 -30.35
C MET A 1 2.45 66.79 -31.32
N LYS A 2 2.36 67.07 -32.63
CA LYS A 2 2.15 66.06 -33.68
C LYS A 2 3.52 65.56 -34.14
N PHE A 3 3.73 64.26 -34.11
CA PHE A 3 4.74 63.60 -34.92
C PHE A 3 4.05 62.53 -35.76
N VAL A 4 4.21 62.66 -37.07
CA VAL A 4 3.75 61.75 -38.11
C VAL A 4 5.00 61.14 -38.73
N LEU A 5 5.02 59.81 -38.91
CA LEU A 5 5.93 59.08 -39.80
C LEU A 5 5.29 57.70 -40.10
N PRO A 6 5.65 57.03 -41.21
CA PRO A 6 4.74 56.76 -42.31
C PRO A 6 4.44 55.26 -42.49
N ALA A 7 3.43 54.98 -43.31
CA ALA A 7 3.13 53.64 -43.81
C ALA A 7 4.10 53.25 -44.94
N LEU A 8 4.55 52.00 -44.94
CA LEU A 8 5.04 51.30 -46.13
C LEU A 8 4.12 50.11 -46.43
N SER A 9 3.56 50.11 -47.64
CA SER A 9 2.98 48.96 -48.35
C SER A 9 4.08 47.93 -48.65
N ALA A 10 3.87 46.67 -49.05
CA ALA A 10 2.73 45.85 -49.45
C ALA A 10 3.18 44.37 -49.23
N VAL A 11 2.29 43.39 -49.40
CA VAL A 11 2.47 42.21 -50.28
C VAL A 11 1.36 41.18 -50.00
N VAL A 12 0.49 41.07 -51.00
CA VAL A 12 -0.12 39.89 -51.63
C VAL A 12 -0.88 38.86 -50.77
N LEU A 13 -2.14 38.71 -51.19
CA LEU A 13 -3.13 37.68 -50.88
C LEU A 13 -2.62 36.24 -51.12
N ALA A 14 -3.04 35.32 -50.25
CA ALA A 14 -3.54 34.02 -50.69
C ALA A 14 -4.47 33.42 -49.61
N SER A 15 -5.77 33.53 -49.86
CA SER A 15 -6.79 32.71 -49.19
C SER A 15 -6.55 31.24 -49.49
N GLY A 16 -6.66 30.40 -48.46
CA GLY A 16 -6.58 28.96 -48.61
C GLY A 16 -6.51 28.24 -47.27
N VAL A 17 -7.55 28.40 -46.45
CA VAL A 17 -7.75 27.56 -45.27
C VAL A 17 -8.00 26.13 -45.77
N MET A 18 -6.98 25.28 -45.71
CA MET A 18 -7.16 23.83 -45.71
C MET A 18 -7.20 23.38 -44.25
N LEU A 19 -8.42 23.15 -43.75
CA LEU A 19 -8.65 22.41 -42.51
C LEU A 19 -8.19 20.96 -42.71
N GLY A 20 -6.90 20.72 -42.49
CA GLY A 20 -6.39 19.37 -42.24
C GLY A 20 -6.70 19.01 -40.79
N SER A 21 -7.69 18.15 -40.58
CA SER A 21 -7.96 17.53 -39.28
C SER A 21 -6.79 16.63 -38.90
N VAL A 22 -5.79 17.17 -38.20
CA VAL A 22 -4.85 16.36 -37.43
C VAL A 22 -5.61 15.85 -36.22
N SER A 23 -6.11 14.63 -36.31
CA SER A 23 -6.56 13.87 -35.15
C SER A 23 -5.35 13.64 -34.26
N ALA A 24 -5.19 14.45 -33.22
CA ALA A 24 -4.25 14.18 -32.15
C ALA A 24 -4.69 12.87 -31.46
N GLN A 25 -4.01 11.77 -31.74
CA GLN A 25 -4.14 10.57 -30.93
C GLN A 25 -3.62 10.89 -29.53
N PRO A 26 -4.41 10.67 -28.46
CA PRO A 26 -3.89 10.81 -27.12
C PRO A 26 -2.76 9.79 -26.94
N ALA A 27 -1.60 10.28 -26.52
CA ALA A 27 -0.50 9.42 -26.11
C ALA A 27 -1.02 8.51 -25.00
N ALA A 28 -0.95 7.19 -25.23
CA ALA A 28 -1.27 6.22 -24.22
C ALA A 28 -0.33 6.42 -23.03
N SER A 29 -0.90 6.74 -21.87
CA SER A 29 -0.16 6.75 -20.60
C SER A 29 0.51 5.38 -20.40
N PRO A 30 1.76 5.31 -19.94
CA PRO A 30 2.38 4.04 -19.60
C PRO A 30 1.55 3.41 -18.47
N GLN A 31 0.86 2.32 -18.79
CA GLN A 31 0.11 1.54 -17.84
C GLN A 31 1.13 0.85 -16.92
N PRO A 32 1.01 0.99 -15.58
CA PRO A 32 1.88 0.26 -14.67
C PRO A 32 1.81 -1.23 -15.01
N ALA A 33 2.97 -1.86 -15.21
CA ALA A 33 3.02 -3.31 -15.39
C ALA A 33 2.29 -3.95 -14.20
N ALA A 34 1.29 -4.77 -14.50
CA ALA A 34 0.58 -5.51 -13.46
C ALA A 34 1.60 -6.30 -12.64
N ALA A 35 1.59 -6.09 -11.32
CA ALA A 35 2.40 -6.88 -10.41
C ALA A 35 2.11 -8.37 -10.67
N PRO A 36 3.13 -9.25 -10.67
CA PRO A 36 2.91 -10.67 -10.82
C PRO A 36 1.91 -11.12 -9.75
N ALA A 37 0.92 -11.92 -10.17
CA ALA A 37 -0.08 -12.47 -9.27
C ALA A 37 0.63 -13.17 -8.09
N ALA A 38 0.25 -12.77 -6.88
CA ALA A 38 0.82 -13.30 -5.66
C ALA A 38 0.74 -14.83 -5.63
N PRO A 39 1.83 -15.55 -5.31
CA PRO A 39 1.82 -17.00 -5.27
C PRO A 39 0.85 -17.49 -4.19
N ASN A 40 0.01 -18.47 -4.52
CA ASN A 40 -0.86 -19.12 -3.53
C ASN A 40 -0.06 -19.46 -2.26
N PRO A 41 -0.64 -19.30 -1.05
CA PRO A 41 0.06 -19.69 0.17
C PRO A 41 0.50 -21.16 0.04
N PRO A 42 1.72 -21.51 0.53
CA PRO A 42 2.20 -22.88 0.51
C PRO A 42 1.14 -23.82 1.11
N LYS A 43 0.99 -25.04 0.56
CA LYS A 43 0.06 -26.05 1.11
C LYS A 43 0.31 -26.35 2.60
N GLU A 44 1.54 -26.11 3.05
CA GLU A 44 2.05 -26.23 4.42
C GLU A 44 2.66 -24.90 4.84
N LEU A 45 2.06 -24.23 5.82
CA LEU A 45 2.55 -22.95 6.35
C LEU A 45 3.66 -23.12 7.38
N ARG A 46 3.86 -24.33 7.92
CA ARG A 46 4.88 -24.57 8.93
C ARG A 46 6.25 -24.31 8.34
N GLY A 47 7.04 -23.48 9.02
CA GLY A 47 8.34 -23.05 8.53
C GLY A 47 8.30 -22.05 7.38
N ALA A 48 7.12 -21.54 6.99
CA ALA A 48 7.04 -20.46 6.01
C ALA A 48 7.57 -19.16 6.65
N ARG A 49 8.53 -18.53 5.97
CA ARG A 49 9.09 -17.23 6.39
C ARG A 49 8.10 -16.11 6.07
N TYR A 50 7.90 -15.22 7.04
CA TYR A 50 7.00 -14.08 6.89
C TYR A 50 7.46 -12.88 7.75
N CYS A 51 6.82 -11.74 7.55
CA CYS A 51 6.88 -10.62 8.50
C CYS A 51 5.55 -9.89 8.56
N GLU A 52 5.41 -9.04 9.58
CA GLU A 52 4.21 -8.26 9.81
C GLU A 52 4.54 -6.78 10.04
N VAL A 53 3.75 -5.90 9.42
CA VAL A 53 3.77 -4.46 9.67
C VAL A 53 2.47 -4.11 10.36
N ILE A 54 2.57 -3.52 11.55
CA ILE A 54 1.42 -3.25 12.41
C ILE A 54 1.35 -1.74 12.69
N PRO A 55 0.74 -0.95 11.80
CA PRO A 55 0.47 0.45 12.08
C PRO A 55 -0.60 0.59 13.16
N VAL A 56 -0.34 1.46 14.12
CA VAL A 56 -1.30 1.85 15.17
C VAL A 56 -1.74 3.28 14.90
N LEU A 57 -3.03 3.46 14.62
CA LEU A 57 -3.64 4.73 14.29
C LEU A 57 -4.38 5.29 15.50
N LEU A 58 -4.33 6.61 15.67
CA LEU A 58 -5.21 7.31 16.59
C LEU A 58 -6.57 7.54 15.93
N THR A 59 -7.64 7.25 16.67
CA THR A 59 -9.02 7.41 16.24
C THR A 59 -9.81 8.12 17.33
N PHE A 60 -11.03 8.56 17.02
CA PHE A 60 -11.91 9.15 18.03
C PHE A 60 -12.25 8.18 19.18
N GLY A 61 -12.31 6.87 18.88
CA GLY A 61 -12.66 5.82 19.85
C GLY A 61 -11.46 5.22 20.60
N GLY A 62 -10.25 5.73 20.40
CA GLY A 62 -9.02 5.15 20.95
C GLY A 62 -8.01 4.82 19.85
N LEU A 63 -7.37 3.67 19.94
CA LEU A 63 -6.37 3.22 18.97
C LEU A 63 -6.94 2.12 18.08
N ARG A 64 -6.49 2.11 16.84
CA ARG A 64 -6.73 1.01 15.90
C ARG A 64 -5.41 0.45 15.43
N ALA A 65 -5.16 -0.83 15.67
CA ALA A 65 -4.04 -1.55 15.08
C ALA A 65 -4.51 -2.37 13.88
N GLN A 66 -3.84 -2.22 12.74
CA GLN A 66 -4.06 -3.09 11.58
C GLN A 66 -2.86 -4.02 11.45
N VAL A 67 -3.09 -5.28 11.07
CA VAL A 67 -2.02 -6.27 10.93
C VAL A 67 -1.90 -6.66 9.46
N PHE A 68 -0.81 -6.22 8.81
CA PHE A 68 -0.45 -6.66 7.46
C PHE A 68 0.60 -7.77 7.57
N ASN A 69 0.48 -8.83 6.79
CA ASN A 69 1.53 -9.86 6.71
C ASN A 69 1.83 -10.32 5.29
N THR A 70 2.97 -10.96 5.09
CA THR A 70 3.44 -11.39 3.76
C THR A 70 2.90 -12.74 3.30
N LEU A 71 2.07 -13.44 4.09
CA LEU A 71 1.68 -14.83 3.77
C LEU A 71 0.94 -14.93 2.43
N GLY A 72 1.41 -15.79 1.54
CA GLY A 72 0.83 -15.93 0.20
C GLY A 72 1.09 -14.73 -0.71
N HIS A 73 2.01 -13.83 -0.35
CA HIS A 73 2.34 -12.64 -1.14
C HIS A 73 3.85 -12.45 -1.32
N SER A 74 4.62 -12.55 -0.24
CA SER A 74 6.07 -12.39 -0.23
C SER A 74 6.70 -13.26 0.84
N THR A 75 7.97 -13.62 0.66
CA THR A 75 8.75 -14.41 1.64
C THR A 75 9.48 -13.52 2.67
N CYS A 76 9.12 -12.23 2.72
CA CYS A 76 9.75 -11.17 3.52
C CYS A 76 11.25 -10.92 3.25
N PRO A 77 11.70 -10.69 2.01
CA PRO A 77 13.12 -10.53 1.68
C PRO A 77 13.91 -9.63 2.65
N GLU A 78 15.09 -10.10 3.08
CA GLU A 78 15.87 -9.48 4.17
C GLU A 78 16.31 -8.05 3.87
N ALA A 79 16.74 -7.76 2.64
CA ALA A 79 17.23 -6.45 2.25
C ALA A 79 16.09 -5.41 2.22
N GLU A 80 14.96 -5.80 1.62
CA GLU A 80 13.74 -5.00 1.54
C GLU A 80 13.15 -4.78 2.94
N TRP A 81 13.17 -5.79 3.81
CA TRP A 81 12.66 -5.66 5.18
C TRP A 81 13.50 -4.68 6.00
N LYS A 82 14.83 -4.79 5.92
CA LYS A 82 15.75 -3.86 6.58
C LYS A 82 15.70 -2.44 6.03
N GLY A 83 15.24 -2.28 4.79
CA GLY A 83 15.03 -0.96 4.17
C GLY A 83 13.78 -0.23 4.65
N LEU A 84 12.91 -0.88 5.43
CA LEU A 84 11.75 -0.23 6.03
C LEU A 84 12.16 0.73 7.14
N ALA A 85 11.78 2.00 7.02
CA ALA A 85 12.05 3.02 8.03
C ALA A 85 10.76 3.42 8.77
N ASP A 86 10.77 3.38 10.10
CA ASP A 86 9.62 3.70 10.97
C ASP A 86 8.93 5.02 10.57
N MET A 87 9.71 6.10 10.42
CA MET A 87 9.15 7.41 10.04
C MET A 87 8.43 7.39 8.69
N SER A 88 8.92 6.63 7.72
CA SER A 88 8.30 6.53 6.39
C SER A 88 6.96 5.78 6.46
N LEU A 89 6.91 4.71 7.25
CA LEU A 89 5.72 3.91 7.45
C LEU A 89 4.66 4.66 8.25
N ARG A 90 5.06 5.34 9.32
CA ARG A 90 4.14 6.18 10.10
C ARG A 90 3.49 7.25 9.24
N ARG A 91 4.25 7.90 8.35
CA ARG A 91 3.70 8.85 7.38
C ARG A 91 2.78 8.18 6.37
N HIS A 92 3.17 7.02 5.82
CA HIS A 92 2.37 6.28 4.85
C HIS A 92 0.98 5.91 5.42
N PHE A 93 0.94 5.42 6.66
CA PHE A 93 -0.29 4.97 7.30
C PHE A 93 -1.04 6.07 8.08
N GLY A 94 -0.44 7.24 8.28
CA GLY A 94 -0.95 8.22 9.26
C GLY A 94 -0.94 7.67 10.69
N ALA A 95 0.00 6.77 11.01
CA ALA A 95 0.05 6.03 12.25
C ALA A 95 0.84 6.79 13.34
N VAL A 96 0.41 6.67 14.59
CA VAL A 96 1.16 7.21 15.74
C VAL A 96 2.44 6.43 15.98
N THR A 97 2.43 5.13 15.69
CA THR A 97 3.59 4.24 15.73
C THR A 97 3.38 3.07 14.76
N VAL A 98 4.46 2.40 14.36
CA VAL A 98 4.42 1.19 13.55
C VAL A 98 5.28 0.13 14.21
N VAL A 99 4.70 -1.04 14.48
CA VAL A 99 5.46 -2.20 14.97
C VAL A 99 5.88 -3.05 13.78
N LEU A 100 7.18 -3.33 13.69
CA LEU A 100 7.76 -4.24 12.72
C LEU A 100 8.03 -5.58 13.41
N ASN A 101 7.30 -6.62 13.02
CA ASN A 101 7.41 -7.95 13.61
C ASN A 101 7.94 -8.96 12.59
N GLY A 102 9.26 -9.12 12.57
CA GLY A 102 9.92 -10.17 11.78
C GLY A 102 11.32 -9.82 11.32
N PRO A 103 11.90 -10.65 10.44
CA PRO A 103 11.29 -11.86 9.84
C PRO A 103 11.06 -12.99 10.85
N ARG A 104 10.01 -13.79 10.67
CA ARG A 104 9.61 -14.92 11.51
C ARG A 104 9.31 -16.15 10.68
N TYR A 105 9.05 -17.27 11.35
CA TYR A 105 8.59 -18.52 10.75
C TYR A 105 7.27 -18.96 11.39
N PHE A 106 6.30 -19.36 10.57
CA PHE A 106 5.02 -19.87 11.06
C PHE A 106 5.17 -21.24 11.72
N ILE A 107 4.43 -21.45 12.80
CA ILE A 107 4.35 -22.73 13.53
C ILE A 107 3.06 -23.52 13.24
N MET A 108 2.12 -22.90 12.52
CA MET A 108 0.86 -23.52 12.12
C MET A 108 1.05 -24.23 10.78
N ASP A 109 0.40 -25.37 10.58
CA ASP A 109 0.37 -26.07 9.28
C ASP A 109 -0.56 -25.37 8.30
N ARG A 110 -1.73 -24.92 8.76
CA ARG A 110 -2.74 -24.28 7.91
C ARG A 110 -3.49 -23.16 8.63
N ILE A 111 -3.84 -22.13 7.86
CA ILE A 111 -4.71 -21.03 8.25
C ILE A 111 -5.89 -21.04 7.28
N ILE A 112 -7.09 -21.25 7.80
CA ILE A 112 -8.33 -21.30 7.01
C ILE A 112 -9.17 -20.09 7.42
N PRO A 113 -9.07 -18.96 6.70
CA PRO A 113 -9.79 -17.76 7.04
C PRO A 113 -11.24 -17.83 6.54
N LYS A 114 -12.16 -17.15 7.23
CA LYS A 114 -13.60 -17.15 6.96
C LYS A 114 -14.18 -15.73 7.13
N GLY A 115 -15.43 -15.57 6.67
CA GLY A 115 -16.20 -14.35 6.86
C GLY A 115 -15.58 -13.11 6.22
N ALA A 116 -15.84 -11.95 6.81
CA ALA A 116 -15.36 -10.65 6.34
C ALA A 116 -13.82 -10.53 6.39
N THR A 117 -13.16 -11.37 7.20
CA THR A 117 -11.69 -11.41 7.34
C THR A 117 -11.01 -12.40 6.40
N ALA A 118 -11.75 -13.02 5.47
CA ALA A 118 -11.22 -14.01 4.54
C ALA A 118 -10.20 -13.44 3.53
N LYS A 119 -10.34 -12.16 3.21
CA LYS A 119 -9.46 -11.40 2.32
C LYS A 119 -9.29 -9.99 2.86
N GLY A 120 -8.10 -9.44 2.69
CA GLY A 120 -7.81 -8.07 3.04
C GLY A 120 -7.31 -7.25 1.88
N GLU A 121 -7.11 -5.96 2.14
CA GLU A 121 -6.36 -5.09 1.24
C GLU A 121 -4.93 -5.58 1.08
N VAL A 122 -4.45 -5.62 -0.17
CA VAL A 122 -3.05 -5.94 -0.49
C VAL A 122 -2.30 -4.65 -0.77
N ILE A 123 -1.20 -4.45 -0.04
CA ILE A 123 -0.33 -3.28 -0.16
C ILE A 123 1.10 -3.73 -0.50
N THR A 124 1.91 -2.80 -1.00
CA THR A 124 3.34 -3.04 -1.22
C THR A 124 4.16 -1.99 -0.48
N LEU A 125 5.06 -2.45 0.39
CA LEU A 125 5.95 -1.60 1.19
C LEU A 125 7.40 -1.95 0.86
N ASN A 126 8.15 -1.00 0.31
CA ASN A 126 9.55 -1.20 -0.08
C ASN A 126 9.78 -2.49 -0.92
N GLY A 127 8.85 -2.79 -1.86
CA GLY A 127 8.90 -4.00 -2.69
C GLY A 127 8.33 -5.28 -2.05
N ILE A 128 7.88 -5.23 -0.80
CA ILE A 128 7.27 -6.35 -0.09
C ILE A 128 5.74 -6.28 -0.22
N SER A 129 5.14 -7.23 -0.93
CA SER A 129 3.68 -7.39 -0.99
C SER A 129 3.15 -8.02 0.30
N MET A 130 2.10 -7.42 0.87
CA MET A 130 1.50 -7.79 2.16
C MET A 130 -0.02 -7.64 2.09
N GLU A 131 -0.76 -8.45 2.85
CA GLU A 131 -2.23 -8.38 2.93
C GLU A 131 -2.67 -8.09 4.36
N SER A 132 -3.70 -7.25 4.52
CA SER A 132 -4.36 -7.01 5.80
C SER A 132 -5.05 -8.29 6.31
N ARG A 133 -4.75 -8.70 7.53
CA ARG A 133 -5.25 -9.96 8.12
C ARG A 133 -6.12 -9.77 9.36
N ALA A 134 -5.99 -8.65 10.05
CA ALA A 134 -6.76 -8.37 11.26
C ALA A 134 -6.78 -6.86 11.56
N GLU A 135 -7.84 -6.45 12.25
CA GLU A 135 -7.94 -5.15 12.91
C GLU A 135 -8.21 -5.36 14.40
N LEU A 136 -7.58 -4.55 15.25
CA LEU A 136 -7.81 -4.54 16.69
C LEU A 136 -8.21 -3.13 17.11
N SER A 137 -9.29 -3.04 17.88
CA SER A 137 -9.66 -1.83 18.61
C SER A 137 -9.01 -1.86 19.99
N LEU A 138 -8.21 -0.85 20.29
CA LEU A 138 -7.34 -0.78 21.45
C LEU A 138 -7.62 0.50 22.26
N SER A 139 -7.38 0.45 23.56
CA SER A 139 -7.49 1.64 24.42
C SER A 139 -6.27 2.56 24.25
N LEU A 140 -6.41 3.85 24.60
CA LEU A 140 -5.25 4.77 24.65
C LEU A 140 -4.20 4.34 25.69
N PHE A 141 -4.60 3.58 26.71
CA PHE A 141 -3.69 3.05 27.72
C PHE A 141 -2.72 1.99 27.18
N GLU A 142 -2.93 1.48 25.95
CA GLU A 142 -1.95 0.60 25.29
C GLU A 142 -0.63 1.31 24.93
N LEU A 143 -0.59 2.64 24.94
CA LEU A 143 0.67 3.38 24.74
C LEU A 143 1.55 3.43 26.00
N LEU A 144 1.03 2.97 27.15
CA LEU A 144 1.79 2.91 28.39
C LEU A 144 2.62 1.62 28.45
N ASP A 145 3.80 1.71 29.03
CA ASP A 145 4.65 0.54 29.27
C ASP A 145 4.03 -0.31 30.39
N LYS A 146 3.41 -1.43 30.03
CA LYS A 146 2.72 -2.35 30.93
C LYS A 146 2.94 -3.81 30.50
N PRO A 147 2.85 -4.78 31.44
CA PRO A 147 2.87 -6.20 31.09
C PRO A 147 1.73 -6.61 30.14
N PHE A 148 1.78 -7.86 29.69
CA PHE A 148 0.82 -8.44 28.75
C PHE A 148 -0.64 -8.18 29.15
N THR A 149 -1.43 -7.66 28.21
CA THR A 149 -2.89 -7.50 28.33
C THR A 149 -3.56 -8.35 27.26
N GLU A 150 -4.66 -9.02 27.61
CA GLU A 150 -5.45 -9.78 26.67
C GLU A 150 -6.31 -8.85 25.81
N HIS A 151 -6.36 -9.12 24.50
CA HIS A 151 -7.15 -8.35 23.54
C HIS A 151 -7.96 -9.29 22.66
N THR A 152 -9.22 -8.93 22.43
CA THR A 152 -10.06 -9.61 21.44
C THR A 152 -9.70 -9.14 20.04
N VAL A 153 -9.44 -10.09 19.15
CA VAL A 153 -9.21 -9.83 17.73
C VAL A 153 -10.47 -10.21 16.97
N ASP A 154 -11.00 -9.27 16.18
CA ASP A 154 -12.13 -9.56 15.30
C ASP A 154 -11.63 -10.38 14.11
N ARG A 155 -11.75 -11.71 14.22
CA ARG A 155 -11.42 -12.65 13.15
C ARG A 155 -12.26 -13.91 13.20
N GLU A 156 -12.55 -14.44 12.02
CA GLU A 156 -13.03 -15.80 11.87
C GLU A 156 -11.95 -16.63 11.16
N THR A 157 -11.23 -17.45 11.92
CA THR A 157 -10.11 -18.21 11.35
C THR A 157 -9.92 -19.52 12.10
N VAL A 158 -9.74 -20.61 11.35
CA VAL A 158 -9.34 -21.91 11.90
C VAL A 158 -7.84 -22.09 11.69
N TYR A 159 -7.13 -22.39 12.78
CA TYR A 159 -5.71 -22.71 12.78
C TYR A 159 -5.53 -24.21 12.96
N VAL A 160 -4.66 -24.80 12.14
CA VAL A 160 -4.25 -26.21 12.24
C VAL A 160 -2.76 -26.24 12.59
N PHE A 161 -2.38 -27.07 13.55
CA PHE A 161 -1.03 -27.21 14.12
C PHE A 161 -0.62 -28.69 14.18
#